data_AF-A0A2M7VGV5-F1
#
_entry.id   AF-A0A2M7VGV5-F1
#
_cell.length_a   1.000
_cell.length_b   1.000
_cell.length_c   1.000
_cell.angle_alpha   90.00
_cell.angle_beta   90.00
_cell.angle_gamma   90.00
#
_symmetry.space_group_name_H-M   'P 1'
#
loop_
_entity.id
_entity.type
_entity.pdbx_description
1 polymer ?
#
loop_
_entity_poly.entity_id
_entity_poly.type
_entity_poly.pdbx_seq_one_letter_code
_entity_poly.pdbx_strand_id
1 'polypeptide(L)'
;MRIGIDARMYGPSARGLGRYIQKLIDHLAIIDQDNEYYIYLGPHNWDDFQTTNPRFFKVLVSARWYTLSEQIIFPLILWRSKLDLMHFPHFNVPLL
;
A
#
# COMPACT_ATOMS: atom_id res chain seq x y z
N MET A 1 11.19 11.62 1.78
CA MET A 1 9.77 11.85 2.15
C MET A 1 9.15 10.54 2.60
N ARG A 2 8.02 10.58 3.31
CA ARG A 2 7.20 9.42 3.68
C ARG A 2 6.05 9.26 2.70
N ILE A 3 6.11 8.20 1.89
CA ILE A 3 5.18 7.95 0.80
C ILE A 3 4.38 6.68 1.11
N GLY A 4 3.06 6.77 1.13
CA GLY A 4 2.17 5.62 1.24
C GLY A 4 1.72 5.12 -0.12
N ILE A 5 1.59 3.80 -0.28
CA ILE A 5 1.03 3.18 -1.49
C ILE A 5 -0.06 2.19 -1.07
N ASP A 6 -1.29 2.35 -1.58
CA ASP A 6 -2.33 1.34 -1.40
C ASP A 6 -2.03 0.12 -2.29
N ALA A 7 -1.57 -0.93 -1.62
CA ALA A 7 -1.12 -2.17 -2.24
C ALA A 7 -2.02 -3.35 -1.82
N ARG A 8 -3.27 -3.09 -1.40
CA ARG A 8 -4.23 -4.16 -1.06
C ARG A 8 -4.60 -5.05 -2.25
N MET A 9 -4.28 -4.62 -3.47
CA MET A 9 -4.35 -5.40 -4.72
C MET A 9 -2.98 -5.91 -5.19
N TYR A 10 -1.92 -5.77 -4.40
CA TYR A 10 -0.59 -6.23 -4.80
C TYR A 10 -0.63 -7.72 -5.17
N GLY A 11 -0.01 -8.04 -6.31
CA GLY A 11 0.19 -9.41 -6.77
C GLY A 11 -0.68 -9.82 -7.97
N PRO A 12 -0.42 -11.02 -8.51
CA PRO A 12 -1.05 -11.49 -9.75
C PRO A 12 -2.55 -11.84 -9.59
N SER A 13 -3.01 -12.08 -8.36
CA SER A 13 -4.41 -12.40 -8.03
C SER A 13 -5.37 -11.28 -8.44
N ALA A 14 -4.91 -10.03 -8.41
CA ALA A 14 -5.66 -8.84 -8.79
C ALA A 14 -5.49 -8.44 -10.28
N ARG A 15 -5.07 -9.37 -11.13
CA ARG A 15 -4.97 -9.22 -12.60
C ARG A 15 -4.06 -8.05 -13.01
N GLY A 16 -4.43 -7.31 -14.07
CA GLY A 16 -3.60 -6.26 -14.66
C GLY A 16 -3.26 -5.13 -13.68
N LEU A 17 -4.23 -4.72 -12.86
CA LEU A 17 -4.03 -3.68 -11.85
C LEU A 17 -3.07 -4.15 -10.75
N GLY A 18 -3.25 -5.38 -10.25
CA GLY A 18 -2.33 -5.93 -9.26
C GLY A 18 -0.90 -6.10 -9.79
N ARG A 19 -0.74 -6.50 -11.05
CA ARG A 19 0.57 -6.58 -11.71
C ARG A 19 1.22 -5.20 -11.85
N TYR A 20 0.46 -4.17 -12.18
CA TYR A 20 0.97 -2.80 -12.24
C TYR A 20 1.51 -2.36 -10.87
N ILE A 21 0.69 -2.51 -9.82
CA ILE A 21 1.05 -2.15 -8.45
C ILE A 21 2.29 -2.91 -8.00
N GLN A 22 2.33 -4.22 -8.26
CA GLN A 22 3.48 -5.06 -7.96
C GLN A 22 4.75 -4.53 -8.63
N LYS A 23 4.72 -4.34 -9.96
CA LYS A 23 5.90 -3.91 -10.70
C LYS A 23 6.34 -2.49 -10.34
N LEU A 24 5.41 -1.61 -10.02
CA LEU A 24 5.71 -0.27 -9.51
C LEU A 24 6.51 -0.36 -8.20
N ILE A 25 5.99 -1.09 -7.21
CA ILE A 25 6.61 -1.18 -5.88
C ILE A 25 7.95 -1.92 -5.94
N ASP A 26 8.01 -3.05 -6.66
CA ASP A 26 9.23 -3.87 -6.79
C ASP A 26 10.39 -3.04 -7.37
N HIS A 27 10.13 -2.21 -8.39
CA HIS A 27 11.17 -1.40 -9.01
C HIS A 27 11.51 -0.17 -8.17
N LEU A 28 10.54 0.47 -7.51
CA LEU A 28 10.81 1.56 -6.57
C LEU A 28 11.73 1.09 -5.44
N ALA A 29 11.54 -0.13 -4.94
CA ALA A 29 12.40 -0.72 -3.90
C ALA A 29 13.86 -0.89 -4.34
N ILE A 30 14.11 -0.92 -5.65
CA ILE A 30 15.46 -1.02 -6.22
C ILE A 30 16.05 0.37 -6.48
N ILE A 31 15.28 1.24 -7.13
CA ILE A 31 15.81 2.50 -7.70
C ILE A 31 15.78 3.69 -6.76
N ASP A 32 14.85 3.76 -5.81
CA ASP A 32 14.72 4.89 -4.89
C ASP A 32 15.47 4.62 -3.58
N GLN A 33 16.39 5.51 -3.24
CA GLN A 33 17.23 5.42 -2.05
C GLN A 33 17.03 6.58 -1.06
N ASP A 34 16.15 7.52 -1.38
CA ASP A 34 15.97 8.76 -0.61
C ASP A 34 14.65 8.78 0.16
N ASN A 35 13.63 8.08 -0.33
CA ASN A 35 12.30 8.08 0.27
C ASN A 35 12.01 6.84 1.14
N GLU A 36 11.13 7.03 2.13
CA GLU A 36 10.53 5.98 2.93
C GLU A 36 9.17 5.60 2.34
N TYR A 37 8.94 4.31 2.12
CA TYR A 37 7.72 3.79 1.53
C TYR A 37 6.93 2.95 2.53
N TYR A 38 5.64 3.27 2.69
CA TYR A 38 4.69 2.54 3.53
C TYR A 38 3.71 1.80 2.63
N ILE A 39 3.89 0.50 2.51
CA ILE A 39 3.15 -0.38 1.60
C ILE A 39 1.98 -1.00 2.36
N TYR A 40 0.76 -0.56 2.03
CA TYR A 40 -0.46 -1.01 2.69
C TYR A 40 -0.96 -2.30 2.06
N LEU A 41 -0.91 -3.41 2.80
CA LEU A 41 -1.24 -4.76 2.32
C LEU A 41 -2.44 -5.31 3.07
N GLY A 42 -3.22 -6.16 2.41
CA GLY A 42 -4.28 -6.93 3.04
C GLY A 42 -3.74 -8.23 3.65
N PRO A 43 -4.50 -8.92 4.52
CA PRO A 43 -4.10 -10.21 5.07
C PRO A 43 -3.83 -11.28 4.00
N HIS A 44 -4.53 -11.20 2.87
CA HIS A 44 -4.46 -12.19 1.79
C HIS A 44 -3.23 -12.04 0.89
N ASN A 45 -2.56 -10.88 0.89
CA ASN A 45 -1.38 -10.60 0.08
C ASN A 45 -0.20 -10.09 0.92
N TRP A 46 -0.29 -10.24 2.24
CA TRP A 46 0.75 -9.83 3.16
C TRP A 46 2.07 -10.50 2.82
N ASP A 47 2.08 -11.82 2.66
CA ASP A 47 3.30 -12.59 2.42
C ASP A 47 3.83 -12.49 0.98
N ASP A 48 3.02 -11.98 0.05
CA ASP A 48 3.39 -11.84 -1.37
C ASP A 48 4.45 -10.74 -1.58
N PHE A 49 4.43 -9.70 -0.74
CA PHE A 49 5.41 -8.62 -0.80
C PHE A 49 6.55 -8.88 0.19
N GLN A 50 7.76 -9.01 -0.37
CA GLN A 50 9.00 -9.19 0.36
C GLN A 50 10.02 -8.18 -0.16
N THR A 51 10.73 -7.52 0.76
CA THR A 51 11.75 -6.53 0.41
C THR A 51 12.91 -6.63 1.37
N THR A 52 14.12 -6.45 0.85
CA THR A 52 15.35 -6.30 1.64
C THR A 52 15.72 -4.84 1.86
N ASN A 53 14.98 -3.90 1.24
CA ASN A 53 15.24 -2.48 1.38
C ASN A 53 14.70 -1.97 2.73
N PRO A 54 15.54 -1.45 3.64
CA PRO A 54 15.12 -1.03 4.97
C PRO A 54 14.21 0.22 4.97
N ARG A 55 14.06 0.89 3.82
CA ARG A 55 13.15 2.04 3.66
C ARG A 55 11.74 1.66 3.22
N PHE A 56 11.47 0.37 3.02
CA PHE A 56 10.15 -0.13 2.64
C PHE A 56 9.50 -0.86 3.82
N PHE A 57 8.43 -0.28 4.35
CA PHE A 57 7.70 -0.76 5.51
C PHE A 57 6.37 -1.37 5.09
N LYS A 58 6.08 -2.58 5.58
CA LYS A 58 4.79 -3.23 5.38
C LYS A 58 3.80 -2.75 6.43
N VAL A 59 2.61 -2.34 6.01
CA VAL A 59 1.53 -1.94 6.91
C VAL A 59 0.30 -2.80 6.64
N LEU A 60 -0.11 -3.57 7.64
CA LEU A 60 -1.26 -4.46 7.51
C LEU A 60 -2.57 -3.68 7.64
N VAL A 61 -3.43 -3.80 6.65
CA VAL A 61 -4.78 -3.23 6.62
C VAL A 61 -5.77 -4.39 6.65
N SER A 62 -6.30 -4.69 7.83
CA SER A 62 -7.31 -5.75 8.03
C SER A 62 -8.72 -5.34 7.60
N ALA A 63 -8.91 -4.09 7.14
CA ALA A 63 -10.21 -3.60 6.67
C ALA A 63 -10.60 -4.26 5.34
N ARG A 64 -11.71 -5.00 5.35
CA ARG A 64 -12.28 -5.62 4.15
C ARG A 64 -12.86 -4.53 3.24
N TRP A 65 -12.60 -4.64 1.94
CA TRP A 65 -13.12 -3.75 0.91
C TRP A 65 -14.65 -3.65 0.93
N TYR A 66 -15.19 -2.46 0.65
CA TYR A 66 -16.63 -2.17 0.56
C TYR A 66 -17.40 -2.33 1.87
N THR A 67 -16.77 -2.00 2.99
CA THR A 67 -17.42 -1.96 4.31
C THR A 67 -17.33 -0.56 4.89
N LEU A 68 -18.31 -0.15 5.70
CA LEU A 68 -18.25 1.13 6.43
C LEU A 68 -17.00 1.25 7.32
N SER A 69 -16.43 0.12 7.75
CA SER A 69 -15.19 0.11 8.51
C SER A 69 -13.97 0.51 7.66
N GLU A 70 -14.00 0.38 6.32
CA GLU A 70 -12.95 0.93 5.44
C GLU A 70 -12.88 2.45 5.57
N GLN A 71 -14.02 3.13 5.65
CA GLN A 71 -14.12 4.59 5.71
C GLN A 71 -13.67 5.19 7.06
N ILE A 72 -13.41 4.36 8.09
CA ILE A 72 -12.97 4.82 9.42
C ILE A 72 -11.59 4.26 9.76
N ILE A 73 -11.36 2.96 9.55
CA ILE A 73 -10.13 2.28 9.94
C ILE A 73 -8.97 2.70 9.02
N PHE A 74 -9.20 2.76 7.71
CA PHE A 74 -8.13 3.05 6.78
C PHE A 74 -7.62 4.50 6.89
N PRO A 75 -8.48 5.54 6.97
CA PRO A 75 -8.05 6.91 7.26
C PRO A 75 -7.27 7.03 8.57
N LEU A 76 -7.70 6.35 9.64
CA LEU A 76 -6.99 6.37 10.92
C LEU A 76 -5.59 5.78 10.80
N ILE A 77 -5.44 4.66 10.07
CA ILE A 77 -4.15 4.06 9.80
C ILE A 77 -3.25 5.03 9.01
N LEU A 78 -3.79 5.66 7.95
CA LEU A 78 -3.07 6.61 7.12
C LEU A 78 -2.60 7.84 7.93
N TRP A 79 -3.47 8.38 8.78
CA TRP A 79 -3.16 9.51 9.66
C TRP A 79 -2.03 9.20 10.63
N ARG A 80 -1.99 7.98 11.19
CA ARG A 80 -0.92 7.55 12.10
C ARG A 80 0.44 7.41 11.42
N SER A 81 0.46 7.11 10.13
CA SER A 81 1.70 6.98 9.35
C SER A 81 2.39 8.31 9.06
N LYS A 82 1.70 9.45 9.25
CA LYS A 82 2.24 10.81 9.01
C LYS A 82 2.92 10.93 7.64
N LEU A 83 2.19 10.54 6.60
CA LEU A 83 2.68 10.53 5.23
C LEU A 83 2.74 11.95 4.65
N ASP A 84 3.75 12.22 3.84
CA ASP A 84 3.84 13.43 3.01
C ASP A 84 2.98 13.28 1.73
N LEU A 85 2.86 12.04 1.23
CA LEU A 85 2.12 11.70 0.03
C LEU A 85 1.46 10.31 0.18
N MET A 86 0.22 10.18 -0.29
CA MET A 86 -0.45 8.88 -0.42
C MET A 86 -0.81 8.63 -1.89
N HIS A 87 -0.36 7.50 -2.44
CA HIS A 87 -0.67 7.07 -3.79
C HIS A 87 -1.73 5.96 -3.77
N PHE A 88 -2.88 6.25 -4.37
CA PHE A 88 -3.94 5.27 -4.60
C PHE A 88 -3.93 4.89 -6.09
N PRO A 89 -3.43 3.69 -6.45
CA PRO A 89 -3.38 3.23 -7.84
C PRO A 89 -4.73 2.75 -8.38
N HIS A 90 -5.81 2.89 -7.59
CA HIS A 90 -7.17 2.49 -7.94
C HIS A 90 -8.20 3.55 -7.56
N PHE A 91 -9.38 3.46 -8.17
CA PHE A 91 -10.45 4.45 -8.03
C PHE A 91 -11.11 4.49 -6.65
N ASN A 92 -11.01 3.42 -5.85
CA ASN A 92 -11.60 3.39 -4.51
C ASN A 92 -10.67 4.10 -3.51
N VAL A 93 -10.97 5.33 -3.14
CA VAL A 93 -10.22 6.09 -2.14
C VAL A 93 -11.11 6.36 -0.92
N PRO A 94 -10.57 6.37 0.30
CA PRO A 94 -11.32 6.85 1.45
C PRO A 94 -11.78 8.29 1.21
N LEU A 95 -13.02 8.61 1.58
CA LEU A 95 -13.58 9.95 1.39
C LEU A 95 -13.03 10.98 2.41
N LEU A 96 -12.31 10.50 3.44
CA LEU A 96 -11.80 11.26 4.58
C LEU A 96 -10.31 10.99 4.79
#